data_AF-A0A2D5FFE7-F1
#
_entry.id   AF-A0A2D5FFE7-F1
#
_cell.length_a   1.000
_cell.length_b   1.000
_cell.length_c   1.000
_cell.angle_alpha   90.00
_cell.angle_beta   90.00
_cell.angle_gamma   90.00
#
_symmetry.space_group_name_H-M   'P 1'
#
loop_
_entity.id
_entity.type
_entity.pdbx_description
1 polymer ?
#
loop_
_entity_poly.entity_id
_entity_poly.type
_entity_poly.pdbx_seq_one_letter_code
_entity_poly.pdbx_strand_id
1 'polypeptide(L)'
;MYGTMMPSSAGQTPLYDADDLLLYASSPFAFWMERRRLEAGAGQGPEPDPGAAPPVSSVFSQAELREQLDGSVVVVERGQPEPQRRQATLQALRAGIDWVIDGQLADRGFSMPCNLLRRDSEGAAEGQPRYLPCVTQPLARGEARVHLCLAAELLTGIFGEPPGQLLLMRGSQLQQAWLTADWLPLFQGFLRRFLADQAAFDPASPPDPTRSLSYGRWHEEARRQAQRRPGASPSEEPVAAAVVALTSESGGDPDPQVTQDPQDLPVPQVSEVSEVPEVSLPASPVPWPAAANPVKGHPLDTPGFNILETRSRQRDKGQPARTASPLSPVLNTRDSADD
;
A
#
# COMPACT_ATOMS: atom_id res chain seq x y z
N MET A 1 -1.84 -10.77 10.13
CA MET A 1 -0.84 -11.26 9.17
C MET A 1 -1.43 -11.07 7.80
N TYR A 2 -0.74 -10.30 6.95
CA TYR A 2 -1.20 -9.94 5.62
C TYR A 2 -0.93 -11.05 4.59
N GLY A 3 -1.60 -10.99 3.43
CA GLY A 3 -1.35 -11.82 2.25
C GLY A 3 -2.46 -12.83 1.98
N THR A 4 -3.47 -12.44 1.19
CA THR A 4 -4.61 -13.33 0.85
C THR A 4 -4.52 -13.94 -0.54
N MET A 5 -3.35 -13.82 -1.19
CA MET A 5 -3.05 -14.27 -2.55
C MET A 5 -3.96 -15.40 -3.05
N MET A 6 -4.80 -15.05 -4.03
CA MET A 6 -5.83 -15.95 -4.52
C MET A 6 -5.29 -16.81 -5.67
N PRO A 7 -5.58 -18.13 -5.69
CA PRO A 7 -5.23 -18.98 -6.81
C PRO A 7 -5.99 -18.54 -8.07
N SER A 8 -5.29 -18.41 -9.19
CA SER A 8 -5.95 -18.18 -10.48
C SER A 8 -6.58 -19.47 -11.00
N SER A 9 -7.78 -19.37 -11.59
CA SER A 9 -8.62 -20.50 -12.01
C SER A 9 -8.00 -21.41 -13.08
N ALA A 10 -6.87 -21.05 -13.68
CA ALA A 10 -6.28 -21.78 -14.81
C ALA A 10 -4.77 -21.51 -14.95
N GLY A 11 -3.92 -22.08 -14.08
CA GLY A 11 -2.45 -22.10 -14.27
C GLY A 11 -1.78 -20.73 -14.53
N GLN A 12 -2.45 -19.64 -14.15
CA GLN A 12 -2.07 -18.26 -14.41
C GLN A 12 -1.52 -17.62 -13.13
N THR A 13 -0.80 -16.51 -13.32
CA THR A 13 -0.28 -15.63 -12.26
C THR A 13 -1.35 -15.39 -11.18
N PRO A 14 -0.99 -15.48 -9.89
CA PRO A 14 -1.94 -15.24 -8.81
C PRO A 14 -2.54 -13.83 -8.86
N LEU A 15 -3.75 -13.68 -8.33
CA LEU A 15 -4.35 -12.37 -8.13
C LEU A 15 -3.85 -11.79 -6.82
N TYR A 16 -3.45 -10.52 -6.86
CA TYR A 16 -2.92 -9.80 -5.72
C TYR A 16 -3.91 -8.78 -5.16
N ASP A 17 -3.82 -8.51 -3.87
CA ASP A 17 -4.58 -7.45 -3.19
C ASP A 17 -3.66 -6.46 -2.42
N ALA A 18 -4.27 -5.58 -1.62
CA ALA A 18 -3.52 -4.64 -0.80
C ALA A 18 -2.75 -5.33 0.34
N ASP A 19 -3.27 -6.43 0.89
CA ASP A 19 -2.61 -7.19 1.96
C ASP A 19 -1.36 -7.89 1.40
N ASP A 20 -1.42 -8.41 0.18
CA ASP A 20 -0.27 -8.96 -0.53
C ASP A 20 0.84 -7.91 -0.72
N LEU A 21 0.48 -6.68 -1.09
CA LEU A 21 1.42 -5.57 -1.18
C LEU A 21 2.02 -5.20 0.18
N LEU A 22 1.22 -5.17 1.24
CA LEU A 22 1.70 -4.92 2.60
C LEU A 22 2.63 -6.03 3.12
N LEU A 23 2.31 -7.29 2.79
CA LEU A 23 3.19 -8.42 3.10
C LEU A 23 4.52 -8.27 2.38
N TYR A 24 4.51 -8.02 1.06
CA TYR A 24 5.72 -7.82 0.28
C TYR A 24 6.56 -6.63 0.79
N ALA A 25 5.89 -5.52 1.11
CA ALA A 25 6.49 -4.34 1.69
C ALA A 25 7.24 -4.64 3.00
N SER A 26 6.61 -5.39 3.92
CA SER A 26 7.22 -5.78 5.19
C SER A 26 8.27 -6.89 5.04
N SER A 27 8.07 -7.79 4.09
CA SER A 27 8.85 -9.01 3.95
C SER A 27 8.73 -9.61 2.54
N PRO A 28 9.66 -9.27 1.62
CA PRO A 28 9.77 -9.97 0.35
C PRO A 28 9.98 -11.48 0.53
N PHE A 29 10.64 -11.89 1.61
CA PHE A 29 10.81 -13.31 1.94
C PHE A 29 9.51 -14.00 2.31
N ALA A 30 8.74 -13.46 3.26
CA ALA A 30 7.47 -14.05 3.66
C ALA A 30 6.49 -14.08 2.48
N PHE A 31 6.44 -13.01 1.69
CA PHE A 31 5.64 -12.96 0.47
C PHE A 31 6.04 -14.07 -0.52
N TRP A 32 7.34 -14.25 -0.77
CA TRP A 32 7.84 -15.32 -1.66
C TRP A 32 7.46 -16.71 -1.13
N MET A 33 7.52 -16.92 0.18
CA MET A 33 7.12 -18.18 0.82
C MET A 33 5.62 -18.46 0.65
N GLU A 34 4.76 -17.46 0.80
CA GLU A 34 3.32 -17.60 0.53
C GLU A 34 3.07 -18.01 -0.92
N ARG A 35 3.70 -17.32 -1.86
CA ARG A 35 3.56 -17.65 -3.28
C ARG A 35 4.07 -19.05 -3.61
N ARG A 36 5.23 -19.44 -3.08
CA ARG A 36 5.78 -20.79 -3.29
C ARG A 36 4.88 -21.87 -2.72
N ARG A 37 4.28 -21.65 -1.54
CA ARG A 37 3.29 -22.58 -0.98
C ARG A 37 2.06 -22.68 -1.88
N LEU A 38 1.56 -21.55 -2.36
CA LEU A 38 0.38 -21.50 -3.24
C LEU A 38 0.62 -22.24 -4.56
N GLU A 39 1.75 -21.97 -5.23
CA GLU A 39 2.08 -22.57 -6.54
C GLU A 39 2.48 -24.05 -6.44
N ALA A 40 3.04 -24.51 -5.32
CA ALA A 40 3.34 -25.93 -5.12
C ALA A 40 2.07 -26.79 -5.00
N GLY A 41 0.93 -26.21 -4.64
CA GLY A 41 -0.32 -26.93 -4.43
C GLY A 41 -0.42 -27.54 -3.02
N ALA A 42 -1.63 -28.00 -2.69
CA ALA A 42 -1.97 -28.46 -1.35
C ALA A 42 -1.07 -29.63 -0.88
N GLY A 43 -0.36 -29.42 0.23
CA GLY A 43 0.49 -30.42 0.88
C GLY A 43 1.83 -30.70 0.18
N GLN A 44 2.19 -29.93 -0.85
CA GLN A 44 3.44 -30.11 -1.60
C GLN A 44 4.42 -28.93 -1.43
N GLY A 45 3.96 -27.82 -0.83
CA GLY A 45 4.76 -26.63 -0.56
C GLY A 45 5.43 -26.63 0.83
N PRO A 46 6.20 -25.57 1.15
CA PRO A 46 6.69 -25.37 2.50
C PRO A 46 5.53 -25.23 3.49
N GLU A 47 5.70 -25.80 4.69
CA GLU A 47 4.75 -25.65 5.79
C GLU A 47 5.07 -24.41 6.63
N PRO A 48 4.06 -23.60 6.99
CA PRO A 48 4.26 -22.47 7.89
C PRO A 48 4.66 -22.97 9.29
N ASP A 49 5.16 -22.04 10.12
CA ASP A 49 5.57 -22.34 11.48
C ASP A 49 4.43 -23.03 12.28
N PRO A 50 4.76 -24.00 13.15
CA PRO A 50 3.75 -24.70 13.94
C PRO A 50 2.84 -23.76 14.73
N GLY A 51 1.53 -23.92 14.57
CA GLY A 51 0.53 -23.08 15.26
C GLY A 51 0.30 -21.70 14.65
N ALA A 52 0.97 -21.37 13.53
CA ALA A 52 0.72 -20.12 12.83
C ALA A 52 -0.70 -20.10 12.23
N ALA A 53 -1.41 -18.99 12.46
CA ALA A 53 -2.70 -18.76 11.83
C ALA A 53 -2.52 -18.52 10.31
N PRO A 54 -3.52 -18.90 9.48
CA PRO A 54 -3.55 -18.47 8.09
C PRO A 54 -3.63 -16.94 8.00
N PRO A 55 -3.10 -16.33 6.92
CA PRO A 55 -3.38 -14.95 6.61
C PRO A 55 -4.88 -14.70 6.52
N VAL A 56 -5.30 -13.53 6.97
CA VAL A 56 -6.68 -13.07 6.89
C VAL A 56 -6.69 -11.70 6.25
N SER A 57 -7.74 -11.40 5.49
CA SER A 57 -7.88 -10.06 4.92
C SER A 57 -7.96 -9.04 6.04
N SER A 58 -7.28 -7.91 5.88
CA SER A 58 -7.42 -6.76 6.78
C SER A 58 -8.78 -6.08 6.62
N VAL A 59 -9.50 -6.35 5.54
CA VAL A 59 -10.74 -5.66 5.16
C VAL A 59 -11.99 -6.41 5.62
N PHE A 60 -12.63 -5.95 6.70
CA PHE A 60 -13.94 -6.40 7.21
C PHE A 60 -15.17 -5.65 6.65
N SER A 61 -16.37 -6.23 6.75
CA SER A 61 -17.63 -5.61 6.28
C SER A 61 -17.90 -4.26 6.91
N GLN A 62 -18.44 -3.35 6.10
CA GLN A 62 -18.87 -2.00 6.51
C GLN A 62 -20.35 -1.78 6.23
N ALA A 63 -21.14 -2.85 6.04
CA ALA A 63 -22.56 -2.77 5.74
C ALA A 63 -23.35 -1.91 6.75
N GLU A 64 -22.92 -1.89 8.02
CA GLU A 64 -23.51 -1.07 9.08
C GLU A 64 -23.45 0.44 8.82
N LEU A 65 -22.52 0.90 7.97
CA LEU A 65 -22.43 2.32 7.59
C LEU A 65 -23.60 2.79 6.73
N ARG A 66 -24.39 1.87 6.15
CA ARG A 66 -25.55 2.21 5.32
C ARG A 66 -26.49 3.19 6.00
N GLU A 67 -26.74 3.02 7.29
CA GLU A 67 -27.67 3.85 8.07
C GLU A 67 -27.07 5.22 8.47
N GLN A 68 -25.77 5.45 8.22
CA GLN A 68 -25.05 6.67 8.61
C GLN A 68 -24.77 7.60 7.42
N LEU A 69 -25.03 7.16 6.19
CA LEU A 69 -24.69 7.85 4.97
C LEU A 69 -25.95 8.42 4.31
N ASP A 70 -25.88 9.70 3.94
CA ASP A 70 -26.95 10.36 3.20
C ASP A 70 -26.83 10.09 1.69
N GLY A 71 -27.98 10.02 1.01
CA GLY A 71 -28.07 9.79 -0.44
C GLY A 71 -28.30 8.33 -0.82
N SER A 72 -28.00 8.00 -2.07
CA SER A 72 -28.14 6.65 -2.59
C SER A 72 -26.99 5.75 -2.14
N VAL A 73 -27.32 4.62 -1.51
CA VAL A 73 -26.33 3.68 -0.95
C VAL A 73 -26.58 2.27 -1.48
N VAL A 74 -25.53 1.67 -2.05
CA VAL A 74 -25.48 0.24 -2.42
C VAL A 74 -24.47 -0.48 -1.54
N VAL A 75 -24.88 -1.60 -0.95
CA VAL A 75 -23.98 -2.52 -0.24
C VAL A 75 -23.77 -3.74 -1.14
N VAL A 76 -22.52 -4.03 -1.49
CA VAL A 76 -22.17 -5.21 -2.27
C VAL A 76 -22.04 -6.42 -1.33
N GLU A 77 -22.76 -7.49 -1.63
CA GLU A 77 -22.80 -8.69 -0.79
C GLU A 77 -21.45 -9.44 -0.83
N ARG A 78 -20.73 -9.44 0.30
CA ARG A 78 -19.40 -10.07 0.39
C ARG A 78 -19.40 -11.56 0.20
N GLY A 79 -20.49 -12.25 0.57
CA GLY A 79 -20.61 -13.69 0.42
C GLY A 79 -20.63 -14.16 -1.05
N GLN A 80 -20.84 -13.24 -2.00
CA GLN A 80 -20.84 -13.59 -3.42
C GLN A 80 -19.42 -13.86 -3.95
N PRO A 81 -19.27 -14.68 -5.00
CA PRO A 81 -18.01 -14.83 -5.72
C PRO A 81 -17.44 -13.50 -6.22
N GLU A 82 -16.11 -13.37 -6.24
CA GLU A 82 -15.42 -12.14 -6.68
C GLU A 82 -15.95 -11.56 -8.01
N PRO A 83 -16.19 -12.35 -9.08
CA PRO A 83 -16.67 -11.79 -10.33
C PRO A 83 -18.06 -11.13 -10.22
N GLN A 84 -18.92 -11.67 -9.35
CA GLN A 84 -20.26 -11.13 -9.10
C GLN A 84 -20.18 -9.84 -8.28
N ARG A 85 -19.35 -9.81 -7.24
CA ARG A 85 -19.10 -8.59 -6.46
C ARG A 85 -18.53 -7.48 -7.33
N ARG A 86 -17.59 -7.80 -8.20
CA ARG A 86 -17.00 -6.87 -9.17
C ARG A 86 -18.05 -6.32 -10.11
N GLN A 87 -18.90 -7.19 -10.66
CA GLN A 87 -20.01 -6.78 -11.53
C GLN A 87 -20.99 -5.85 -10.81
N ALA A 88 -21.42 -6.20 -9.59
CA ALA A 88 -22.31 -5.38 -8.78
C ALA A 88 -21.71 -4.00 -8.48
N THR A 89 -20.41 -3.97 -8.19
CA THR A 89 -19.66 -2.73 -7.97
C THR A 89 -19.68 -1.87 -9.23
N LEU A 90 -19.29 -2.41 -10.38
CA LEU A 90 -19.28 -1.66 -11.65
C LEU A 90 -20.68 -1.15 -12.04
N GLN A 91 -21.73 -1.92 -11.77
CA GLN A 91 -23.11 -1.48 -11.99
C GLN A 91 -23.47 -0.29 -11.10
N ALA A 92 -23.13 -0.33 -9.81
CA ALA A 92 -23.36 0.78 -8.88
C ALA A 92 -22.59 2.04 -9.28
N LEU A 93 -21.31 1.89 -9.68
CA LEU A 93 -20.49 3.00 -10.15
C LEU A 93 -21.09 3.67 -11.40
N ARG A 94 -21.51 2.87 -12.39
CA ARG A 94 -22.13 3.39 -13.63
C ARG A 94 -23.49 4.05 -13.40
N ALA A 95 -24.24 3.57 -12.41
CA ALA A 95 -25.51 4.17 -12.01
C ALA A 95 -25.33 5.49 -11.26
N GLY A 96 -24.10 5.88 -10.90
CA GLY A 96 -23.83 7.13 -10.19
C GLY A 96 -24.35 7.13 -8.76
N ILE A 97 -24.38 5.96 -8.11
CA ILE A 97 -24.75 5.81 -6.71
C ILE A 97 -23.79 6.62 -5.83
N ASP A 98 -24.31 7.35 -4.84
CA ASP A 98 -23.51 8.26 -4.02
C ASP A 98 -22.48 7.50 -3.17
N TRP A 99 -22.87 6.33 -2.65
CA TRP A 99 -22.01 5.47 -1.84
C TRP A 99 -22.10 4.00 -2.23
N VAL A 100 -20.93 3.39 -2.49
CA VAL A 100 -20.81 1.94 -2.68
C VAL A 100 -20.01 1.36 -1.52
N ILE A 101 -20.68 0.59 -0.66
CA ILE A 101 -20.09 -0.11 0.49
C ILE A 101 -19.67 -1.51 0.05
N ASP A 102 -18.52 -1.96 0.55
CA ASP A 102 -18.01 -3.32 0.37
C ASP A 102 -17.80 -3.72 -1.11
N GLY A 103 -17.53 -2.74 -1.96
CA GLY A 103 -17.26 -2.96 -3.38
C GLY A 103 -16.05 -3.85 -3.65
N GLN A 104 -15.94 -4.32 -4.88
CA GLN A 104 -14.81 -5.11 -5.38
C GLN A 104 -14.26 -4.44 -6.64
N LEU A 105 -13.02 -3.97 -6.55
CA LEU A 105 -12.29 -3.44 -7.70
C LEU A 105 -11.31 -4.50 -8.18
N ALA A 106 -11.17 -4.63 -9.50
CA ALA A 106 -10.17 -5.52 -10.08
C ALA A 106 -9.71 -4.99 -11.44
N ASP A 107 -8.41 -5.03 -11.66
CA ASP A 107 -7.77 -4.73 -12.94
C ASP A 107 -6.35 -5.32 -12.94
N ARG A 108 -5.84 -5.71 -14.12
CA ARG A 108 -4.41 -6.05 -14.37
C ARG A 108 -3.74 -6.97 -13.33
N GLY A 109 -4.41 -8.05 -12.95
CA GLY A 109 -3.86 -9.04 -11.99
C GLY A 109 -4.02 -8.66 -10.52
N PHE A 110 -4.74 -7.58 -10.24
CA PHE A 110 -5.16 -7.20 -8.90
C PHE A 110 -6.67 -7.37 -8.75
N SER A 111 -7.11 -7.80 -7.58
CA SER A 111 -8.51 -7.77 -7.17
C SER A 111 -8.59 -7.54 -5.68
N MET A 112 -9.21 -6.44 -5.25
CA MET A 112 -9.31 -6.08 -3.85
C MET A 112 -10.73 -5.67 -3.44
N PRO A 113 -11.17 -6.05 -2.23
CA PRO A 113 -12.33 -5.44 -1.62
C PRO A 113 -12.02 -3.98 -1.26
N CYS A 114 -12.97 -3.09 -1.51
CA CYS A 114 -12.94 -1.69 -1.10
C CYS A 114 -13.99 -1.48 -0.01
N ASN A 115 -13.60 -0.85 1.10
CA ASN A 115 -14.52 -0.58 2.20
C ASN A 115 -15.69 0.30 1.76
N LEU A 116 -15.37 1.40 1.10
CA LEU A 116 -16.31 2.43 0.73
C LEU A 116 -15.77 3.19 -0.49
N LEU A 117 -16.64 3.45 -1.45
CA LEU A 117 -16.39 4.35 -2.56
C LEU A 117 -17.43 5.47 -2.48
N ARG A 118 -16.96 6.71 -2.52
CA ARG A 118 -17.82 7.91 -2.51
C ARG A 118 -17.85 8.51 -3.90
N ARG A 119 -19.03 8.82 -4.43
CA ARG A 119 -19.14 9.59 -5.67
C ARG A 119 -18.49 10.97 -5.49
N ASP A 120 -17.65 11.34 -6.44
CA ASP A 120 -17.02 12.65 -6.50
C ASP A 120 -18.02 13.66 -7.10
N SER A 121 -18.52 14.56 -6.27
CA SER A 121 -19.44 15.62 -6.68
C SER A 121 -18.73 16.77 -7.42
N GLU A 122 -17.43 16.94 -7.21
CA GLU A 122 -16.65 18.09 -7.73
C GLU A 122 -15.85 17.71 -8.97
N GLY A 123 -15.43 16.45 -9.09
CA GLY A 123 -14.58 15.95 -10.18
C GLY A 123 -15.31 15.40 -11.41
N ALA A 124 -16.64 15.45 -11.48
CA ALA A 124 -17.41 14.88 -12.58
C ALA A 124 -17.25 15.71 -13.88
N ALA A 125 -16.18 15.49 -14.63
CA ALA A 125 -16.06 15.98 -16.00
C ALA A 125 -17.12 15.30 -16.90
N GLU A 126 -17.83 16.10 -17.70
CA GLU A 126 -18.72 15.67 -18.79
C GLU A 126 -19.61 14.44 -18.48
N GLY A 127 -20.42 14.54 -17.42
CA GLY A 127 -21.60 13.66 -17.23
C GLY A 127 -21.32 12.22 -16.79
N GLN A 128 -20.07 11.80 -16.64
CA GLN A 128 -19.74 10.48 -16.08
C GLN A 128 -19.44 10.57 -14.58
N PRO A 129 -20.08 9.74 -13.73
CA PRO A 129 -19.82 9.74 -12.30
C PRO A 129 -18.40 9.25 -12.03
N ARG A 130 -17.64 10.01 -11.24
CA ARG A 130 -16.33 9.61 -10.71
C ARG A 130 -16.43 9.23 -9.25
N TYR A 131 -15.44 8.52 -8.74
CA TYR A 131 -15.44 8.00 -7.37
C TYR A 131 -14.11 8.22 -6.68
N LEU A 132 -14.18 8.54 -5.39
CA LEU A 132 -13.06 8.64 -4.46
C LEU A 132 -13.00 7.37 -3.60
N PRO A 133 -11.83 6.74 -3.46
CA PRO A 133 -11.66 5.61 -2.57
C PRO A 133 -11.64 6.06 -1.12
N CYS A 134 -12.29 5.28 -0.25
CA CYS A 134 -12.33 5.53 1.19
C CYS A 134 -11.88 4.29 1.98
N VAL A 135 -11.07 4.50 3.02
CA VAL A 135 -10.78 3.51 4.06
C VAL A 135 -11.49 3.95 5.33
N THR A 136 -12.35 3.10 5.87
CA THR A 136 -13.13 3.38 7.08
C THR A 136 -12.55 2.68 8.32
N GLN A 137 -11.66 1.73 8.10
CA GLN A 137 -11.12 0.84 9.14
C GLN A 137 -9.94 1.45 9.90
N PRO A 138 -9.70 0.99 11.14
CA PRO A 138 -8.59 1.43 11.96
C PRO A 138 -7.26 0.80 11.49
N LEU A 139 -6.81 1.17 10.30
CA LEU A 139 -5.49 0.84 9.76
C LEU A 139 -4.47 1.89 10.20
N ALA A 140 -3.19 1.49 10.28
CA ALA A 140 -2.10 2.46 10.39
C ALA A 140 -2.09 3.37 9.16
N ARG A 141 -1.56 4.60 9.26
CA ARG A 141 -1.62 5.57 8.14
C ARG A 141 -0.96 5.02 6.88
N GLY A 142 0.16 4.33 7.08
CA GLY A 142 0.88 3.65 6.02
C GLY A 142 0.07 2.62 5.26
N GLU A 143 -0.63 1.77 6.01
CA GLU A 143 -1.49 0.72 5.46
C GLU A 143 -2.68 1.33 4.72
N ALA A 144 -3.33 2.33 5.32
CA ALA A 144 -4.42 3.05 4.68
C ALA A 144 -4.01 3.65 3.34
N ARG A 145 -2.81 4.26 3.25
CA ARG A 145 -2.28 4.80 1.98
C ARG A 145 -2.08 3.72 0.92
N VAL A 146 -1.55 2.54 1.28
CA VAL A 146 -1.39 1.43 0.33
C VAL A 146 -2.74 0.97 -0.20
N HIS A 147 -3.73 0.78 0.68
CA HIS A 147 -5.10 0.41 0.27
C HIS A 147 -5.72 1.46 -0.66
N LEU A 148 -5.62 2.73 -0.30
CA LEU A 148 -6.21 3.83 -1.06
C LEU A 148 -5.51 4.05 -2.40
N CYS A 149 -4.18 3.96 -2.46
CA CYS A 149 -3.44 4.11 -3.72
C CYS A 149 -3.70 2.93 -4.66
N LEU A 150 -3.80 1.70 -4.14
CA LEU A 150 -4.19 0.57 -4.98
C LEU A 150 -5.61 0.76 -5.51
N ALA A 151 -6.57 1.17 -4.67
CA ALA A 151 -7.91 1.46 -5.13
C ALA A 151 -7.94 2.59 -6.18
N ALA A 152 -7.12 3.63 -6.01
CA ALA A 152 -6.98 4.71 -7.00
C ALA A 152 -6.42 4.23 -8.34
N GLU A 153 -5.42 3.35 -8.36
CA GLU A 153 -4.93 2.70 -9.59
C GLU A 153 -6.04 1.91 -10.28
N LEU A 154 -6.81 1.11 -9.53
CA LEU A 154 -7.90 0.32 -10.09
C LEU A 154 -9.05 1.19 -10.62
N LEU A 155 -9.39 2.27 -9.93
CA LEU A 155 -10.35 3.27 -10.40
C LEU A 155 -9.84 3.98 -11.66
N THR A 156 -8.54 4.27 -11.75
CA THR A 156 -7.92 4.82 -12.97
C THR A 156 -8.09 3.86 -14.15
N GLY A 157 -7.96 2.54 -13.93
CA GLY A 157 -8.24 1.54 -14.96
C GLY A 157 -9.69 1.54 -15.45
N ILE A 158 -10.64 1.93 -14.61
CA ILE A 158 -12.08 2.00 -14.93
C ILE A 158 -12.46 3.32 -15.60
N PHE A 159 -11.96 4.45 -15.10
CA PHE A 159 -12.38 5.80 -15.51
C PHE A 159 -11.37 6.54 -16.39
N GLY A 160 -10.17 5.99 -16.59
CA GLY A 160 -9.11 6.57 -17.41
C GLY A 160 -8.25 7.62 -16.71
N GLU A 161 -8.71 8.18 -15.57
CA GLU A 161 -7.99 9.18 -14.78
C GLU A 161 -8.01 8.84 -13.29
N PRO A 162 -6.96 9.21 -12.55
CA PRO A 162 -6.91 8.97 -11.11
C PRO A 162 -7.91 9.86 -10.36
N PRO A 163 -8.48 9.37 -9.24
CA PRO A 163 -9.30 10.19 -8.36
C PRO A 163 -8.49 11.37 -7.80
N GLY A 164 -9.12 12.51 -7.53
CA GLY A 164 -8.41 13.68 -7.00
C GLY A 164 -7.90 13.52 -5.57
N GLN A 165 -8.60 12.71 -4.76
CA GLN A 165 -8.30 12.53 -3.34
C GLN A 165 -8.39 11.08 -2.88
N LEU A 166 -7.69 10.78 -1.79
CA LEU A 166 -7.70 9.52 -1.04
C LEU A 166 -8.25 9.80 0.36
N LEU A 167 -9.34 9.11 0.76
CA LEU A 167 -10.08 9.49 1.96
C LEU A 167 -9.93 8.47 3.09
N LEU A 168 -9.56 8.96 4.28
CA LEU A 168 -9.65 8.21 5.53
C LEU A 168 -10.89 8.67 6.29
N MET A 169 -11.80 7.74 6.54
CA MET A 169 -13.07 7.98 7.23
C MET A 169 -13.19 7.16 8.52
N ARG A 170 -14.06 7.60 9.42
CA ARG A 170 -14.48 6.86 10.63
C ARG A 170 -15.98 7.05 10.77
N GLY A 171 -16.74 5.97 10.58
CA GLY A 171 -18.19 6.12 10.35
C GLY A 171 -18.45 6.94 9.09
N SER A 172 -19.37 7.89 9.16
CA SER A 172 -19.63 8.90 8.12
C SER A 172 -18.71 10.12 8.17
N GLN A 173 -17.80 10.22 9.14
CA GLN A 173 -16.94 11.39 9.32
C GLN A 173 -15.62 11.26 8.56
N LEU A 174 -15.31 12.27 7.74
CA LEU A 174 -13.99 12.44 7.13
C LEU A 174 -12.97 12.78 8.23
N GLN A 175 -11.92 11.98 8.34
CA GLN A 175 -10.81 12.24 9.26
C GLN A 175 -9.64 12.90 8.55
N GLN A 176 -9.32 12.42 7.35
CA GLN A 176 -8.20 12.92 6.56
C GLN A 176 -8.50 12.73 5.08
N ALA A 177 -8.09 13.72 4.27
CA ALA A 177 -8.06 13.62 2.82
C ALA A 177 -6.62 13.89 2.37
N TRP A 178 -6.09 13.03 1.51
CA TRP A 178 -4.80 13.22 0.87
C TRP A 178 -5.00 13.49 -0.61
N LEU A 179 -4.18 14.36 -1.20
CA LEU A 179 -4.15 14.52 -2.65
C LEU A 179 -3.55 13.25 -3.27
N THR A 180 -4.25 12.68 -4.24
CA THR A 180 -3.75 11.48 -4.93
C THR A 180 -2.41 11.74 -5.62
N ALA A 181 -2.22 12.96 -6.14
CA ALA A 181 -1.00 13.37 -6.82
C ALA A 181 0.27 13.28 -5.95
N ASP A 182 0.15 13.41 -4.62
CA ASP A 182 1.29 13.37 -3.71
C ASP A 182 1.77 11.93 -3.43
N TRP A 183 0.86 10.96 -3.51
CA TRP A 183 1.11 9.59 -3.05
C TRP A 183 1.15 8.56 -4.19
N LEU A 184 0.34 8.75 -5.22
CA LEU A 184 0.22 7.80 -6.32
C LEU A 184 1.56 7.56 -7.05
N PRO A 185 2.40 8.57 -7.35
CA PRO A 185 3.68 8.33 -8.01
C PRO A 185 4.65 7.47 -7.17
N LEU A 186 4.66 7.66 -5.85
CA LEU A 186 5.46 6.85 -4.92
C LEU A 186 4.95 5.40 -4.89
N PHE A 187 3.63 5.24 -4.80
CA PHE A 187 2.99 3.93 -4.85
C PHE A 187 3.25 3.20 -6.17
N GLN A 188 3.17 3.89 -7.30
CA GLN A 188 3.46 3.30 -8.61
C GLN A 188 4.92 2.84 -8.73
N GLY A 189 5.87 3.57 -8.14
CA GLY A 189 7.26 3.13 -8.04
C GLY A 189 7.41 1.81 -7.30
N PHE A 190 6.76 1.71 -6.14
CA PHE A 190 6.68 0.48 -5.37
C PHE A 190 5.99 -0.66 -6.14
N LEU A 191 4.85 -0.38 -6.78
CA LEU A 191 4.08 -1.36 -7.55
C LEU A 191 4.88 -1.93 -8.73
N ARG A 192 5.63 -1.10 -9.45
CA ARG A 192 6.51 -1.54 -10.53
C ARG A 192 7.57 -2.53 -10.03
N ARG A 193 8.15 -2.25 -8.86
CA ARG A 193 9.14 -3.16 -8.26
C ARG A 193 8.50 -4.48 -7.84
N PHE A 194 7.35 -4.42 -7.18
CA PHE A 194 6.58 -5.61 -6.82
C PHE A 194 6.33 -6.49 -8.05
N LEU A 195 5.78 -5.92 -9.12
CA LEU A 195 5.46 -6.64 -10.36
C LEU A 195 6.70 -7.21 -11.07
N ALA A 196 7.82 -6.49 -11.06
CA ALA A 196 9.08 -7.00 -11.60
C ALA A 196 9.57 -8.24 -10.83
N ASP A 197 9.52 -8.19 -9.49
CA ASP A 197 9.85 -9.34 -8.66
C ASP A 197 8.87 -10.51 -8.87
N GLN A 198 7.58 -10.22 -9.13
CA GLN A 198 6.59 -11.25 -9.47
C GLN A 198 6.86 -11.92 -10.82
N ALA A 199 7.26 -11.14 -11.82
CA ALA A 199 7.62 -11.66 -13.14
C ALA A 199 8.91 -12.50 -13.10
N ALA A 200 9.84 -12.15 -12.21
CA ALA A 200 11.10 -12.85 -12.00
C ALA A 200 11.04 -13.97 -10.93
N PHE A 201 9.85 -14.35 -10.49
CA PHE A 201 9.68 -15.35 -9.44
C PHE A 201 10.24 -16.72 -9.87
N ASP A 202 11.10 -17.28 -9.03
CA ASP A 202 11.66 -18.61 -9.16
C ASP A 202 11.51 -19.37 -7.82
N PRO A 203 10.75 -20.48 -7.78
CA PRO A 203 10.59 -21.32 -6.58
C PRO A 203 11.90 -21.90 -6.02
N ALA A 204 12.95 -21.97 -6.83
CA ALA A 204 14.26 -22.48 -6.42
C ALA A 204 15.19 -21.38 -5.86
N SER A 205 14.87 -20.10 -6.07
CA SER A 205 15.71 -18.97 -5.70
C SER A 205 15.01 -18.03 -4.70
N PRO A 206 14.90 -18.41 -3.40
CA PRO A 206 14.33 -17.54 -2.38
C PRO A 206 15.15 -16.26 -2.20
N PRO A 207 14.49 -15.11 -1.97
CA PRO A 207 15.16 -13.88 -1.56
C PRO A 207 15.87 -14.09 -0.21
N ASP A 208 16.83 -13.22 0.10
CA ASP A 208 17.53 -13.24 1.37
C ASP A 208 16.59 -12.82 2.52
N PRO A 209 16.36 -13.66 3.54
CA PRO A 209 15.51 -13.31 4.68
C PRO A 209 15.99 -12.03 5.40
N THR A 210 17.29 -11.79 5.47
CA THR A 210 17.87 -10.63 6.21
C THR A 210 17.47 -9.28 5.62
N ARG A 211 16.93 -9.26 4.39
CA ARG A 211 16.40 -8.06 3.72
C ARG A 211 14.94 -7.77 4.07
N SER A 212 14.32 -8.59 4.92
CA SER A 212 12.93 -8.45 5.36
C SER A 212 12.86 -7.91 6.79
N LEU A 213 11.87 -7.06 7.08
CA LEU A 213 11.66 -6.50 8.42
C LEU A 213 11.01 -7.52 9.37
N SER A 214 10.24 -8.45 8.80
CA SER A 214 9.58 -9.55 9.49
C SER A 214 9.69 -10.83 8.64
N TYR A 215 9.42 -11.99 9.23
CA TYR A 215 9.35 -13.27 8.51
C TYR A 215 7.92 -13.81 8.41
N GLY A 216 6.93 -13.08 8.95
CA GLY A 216 5.56 -13.55 9.01
C GLY A 216 5.46 -14.88 9.75
N ARG A 217 4.93 -15.92 9.11
CA ARG A 217 4.80 -17.29 9.65
C ARG A 217 5.90 -18.24 9.16
N TRP A 218 7.04 -17.69 8.76
CA TRP A 218 8.11 -18.41 8.08
C TRP A 218 9.44 -18.31 8.82
N HIS A 219 9.40 -18.17 10.15
CA HIS A 219 10.59 -18.02 10.98
C HIS A 219 11.51 -19.25 10.90
N GLU A 220 10.93 -20.46 10.91
CA GLU A 220 11.73 -21.69 10.84
C GLU A 220 12.44 -21.81 9.48
N GLU A 221 11.77 -21.46 8.38
CA GLU A 221 12.38 -21.49 7.05
C GLU A 221 13.47 -20.42 6.92
N ALA A 222 13.21 -19.20 7.38
CA ALA A 222 14.20 -18.12 7.38
C ALA A 222 15.47 -18.54 8.13
N ARG A 223 15.33 -19.16 9.32
CA ARG A 223 16.45 -19.71 10.09
C ARG A 223 17.18 -20.81 9.33
N ARG A 224 16.44 -21.75 8.71
CA ARG A 224 17.03 -22.85 7.93
C ARG A 224 17.83 -22.34 6.74
N GLN A 225 17.33 -21.30 6.05
CA GLN A 225 18.03 -20.68 4.93
C GLN A 225 19.30 -19.94 5.40
N ALA A 226 19.24 -19.21 6.51
CA ALA A 226 20.40 -18.53 7.08
C ALA A 226 21.50 -19.52 7.48
N GLN A 227 21.14 -20.67 8.06
CA GLN A 227 22.09 -21.74 8.41
C GLN A 227 22.77 -22.37 7.19
N ARG A 228 22.10 -22.38 6.03
CA ARG A 228 22.65 -22.92 4.76
C ARG A 228 23.60 -21.94 4.06
N ARG A 229 23.59 -20.66 4.43
CA ARG A 229 24.47 -19.61 3.86
C ARG A 229 25.38 -19.01 4.93
N PRO A 230 26.38 -19.74 5.45
CA PRO A 230 27.41 -19.14 6.29
C PRO A 230 28.25 -18.17 5.46
N GLY A 231 28.13 -16.85 5.69
CA GLY A 231 29.04 -15.84 5.14
C GLY A 231 28.45 -14.78 4.19
N ALA A 232 27.12 -14.65 4.07
CA ALA A 232 26.54 -13.55 3.30
C ALA A 232 26.82 -12.20 4.01
N SER A 233 27.63 -11.35 3.36
CA SER A 233 27.82 -9.97 3.79
C SER A 233 26.56 -9.17 3.47
N PRO A 234 26.10 -8.27 4.36
CA PRO A 234 24.96 -7.41 4.07
C PRO A 234 25.40 -6.36 3.06
N SER A 235 25.23 -6.59 1.75
CA SER A 235 25.40 -5.55 0.74
C SER A 235 24.17 -5.38 -0.14
N GLU A 236 23.79 -4.10 -0.22
CA GLU A 236 22.78 -3.41 -1.02
C GLU A 236 21.34 -3.35 -0.49
N GLU A 237 20.84 -2.10 -0.53
CA GLU A 237 19.85 -1.48 0.34
C GLU A 237 18.55 -2.27 0.54
N PRO A 238 17.93 -2.13 1.72
CA PRO A 238 16.62 -2.71 1.97
C PRO A 238 15.58 -2.08 1.05
N VAL A 239 14.64 -2.92 0.58
CA VAL A 239 13.37 -2.53 -0.07
C VAL A 239 12.56 -1.53 0.81
N ALA A 240 13.01 -1.35 2.05
CA ALA A 240 12.50 -0.45 3.05
C ALA A 240 12.43 1.01 2.61
N ALA A 241 13.32 1.64 1.84
CA ALA A 241 13.27 3.12 1.74
C ALA A 241 11.95 3.71 1.16
N ALA A 242 11.47 3.20 0.02
CA ALA A 242 10.21 3.66 -0.59
C ALA A 242 8.96 3.13 0.13
N VAL A 243 9.05 1.89 0.63
CA VAL A 243 8.01 1.28 1.47
C VAL A 243 7.88 2.01 2.79
N VAL A 244 8.99 2.37 3.43
CA VAL A 244 9.08 3.17 4.65
C VAL A 244 8.56 4.56 4.37
N ALA A 245 8.83 5.20 3.23
CA ALA A 245 8.20 6.49 2.92
C ALA A 245 6.66 6.40 2.85
N LEU A 246 6.12 5.35 2.20
CA LEU A 246 4.68 5.11 2.12
C LEU A 246 4.07 4.71 3.47
N THR A 247 4.80 3.91 4.26
CA THR A 247 4.37 3.33 5.53
C THR A 247 4.75 4.14 6.78
N SER A 248 5.57 5.18 6.62
CA SER A 248 6.03 6.01 7.72
C SER A 248 4.90 6.90 8.23
N GLU A 249 4.75 6.86 9.54
CA GLU A 249 3.83 7.70 10.30
C GLU A 249 4.31 9.17 10.35
N SER A 250 5.59 9.44 10.03
CA SER A 250 6.29 10.71 10.25
C SER A 250 6.42 11.63 9.02
N GLY A 251 5.74 11.34 7.91
CA GLY A 251 5.66 12.27 6.78
C GLY A 251 4.90 13.53 7.22
N GLY A 252 5.60 14.65 7.36
CA GLY A 252 5.00 15.93 7.74
C GLY A 252 3.85 16.26 6.81
N ASP A 253 2.65 16.42 7.38
CA ASP A 253 1.49 16.93 6.67
C ASP A 253 1.90 18.27 6.03
N PRO A 254 1.85 18.41 4.70
CA PRO A 254 1.86 19.75 4.11
C PRO A 254 0.63 20.47 4.64
N ASP A 255 0.89 21.61 5.29
CA ASP A 255 -0.07 22.48 5.95
C ASP A 255 -1.36 22.63 5.11
N PRO A 256 -2.55 22.26 5.63
CA PRO A 256 -3.78 22.38 4.86
C PRO A 256 -4.08 23.86 4.64
N GLN A 257 -3.87 24.34 3.41
CA GLN A 257 -4.38 25.64 3.00
C GLN A 257 -5.90 25.59 3.07
N VAL A 258 -6.44 26.40 3.98
CA VAL A 258 -7.85 26.76 4.10
C VAL A 258 -8.29 27.42 2.79
N THR A 259 -8.95 26.67 1.90
CA THR A 259 -9.67 27.27 0.78
C THR A 259 -11.01 27.78 1.26
N GLN A 260 -11.17 29.10 1.17
CA GLN A 260 -12.37 29.84 1.49
C GLN A 260 -13.48 29.60 0.46
N ASP A 261 -14.69 29.68 0.98
CA ASP A 261 -16.02 29.57 0.35
C ASP A 261 -16.19 30.51 -0.87
N PRO A 262 -16.66 30.01 -2.03
CA PRO A 262 -17.19 30.86 -3.09
C PRO A 262 -18.71 30.65 -3.24
N GLN A 263 -19.47 31.44 -2.49
CA GLN A 263 -20.83 31.80 -2.91
C GLN A 263 -20.76 32.91 -3.96
N ASP A 264 -21.75 32.91 -4.84
CA ASP A 264 -21.98 33.81 -5.99
C ASP A 264 -21.17 33.50 -7.25
N LEU A 265 -21.84 32.90 -8.26
CA LEU A 265 -21.98 33.41 -9.63
C LEU A 265 -22.96 32.52 -10.45
N PRO A 266 -23.58 33.02 -11.53
CA PRO A 266 -24.92 32.64 -11.97
C PRO A 266 -24.99 31.46 -12.95
N VAL A 267 -26.13 30.77 -12.92
CA VAL A 267 -26.53 29.63 -13.76
C VAL A 267 -26.86 30.09 -15.20
N PRO A 268 -26.26 29.51 -16.27
CA PRO A 268 -26.81 29.59 -17.61
C PRO A 268 -27.62 28.35 -17.99
N GLN A 269 -28.64 28.57 -18.81
CA GLN A 269 -29.68 27.62 -19.19
C GLN A 269 -29.20 26.53 -20.16
N VAL A 270 -29.81 25.36 -20.00
CA VAL A 270 -29.60 24.12 -20.78
C VAL A 270 -30.33 24.21 -22.13
N SER A 271 -29.72 23.69 -23.19
CA SER A 271 -30.39 23.35 -24.46
C SER A 271 -30.14 21.88 -24.80
N GLU A 272 -31.22 21.17 -25.12
CA GLU A 272 -31.29 19.76 -25.53
C GLU A 272 -30.65 19.50 -26.91
N VAL A 273 -29.93 18.37 -27.08
CA VAL A 273 -29.89 17.47 -28.26
C VAL A 273 -29.25 16.14 -27.78
N SER A 274 -29.98 15.01 -27.69
CA SER A 274 -30.30 13.96 -28.68
C SER A 274 -29.14 13.08 -29.22
N GLU A 275 -29.37 11.78 -28.99
CA GLU A 275 -28.87 10.54 -29.63
C GLU A 275 -27.37 10.15 -29.58
N VAL A 276 -27.12 8.99 -28.95
CA VAL A 276 -25.84 8.28 -28.87
C VAL A 276 -25.92 7.03 -29.74
N PRO A 277 -24.95 6.75 -30.63
CA PRO A 277 -24.88 5.46 -31.29
C PRO A 277 -24.16 4.42 -30.41
N GLU A 278 -24.70 3.21 -30.44
CA GLU A 278 -24.16 2.00 -29.84
C GLU A 278 -22.80 1.64 -30.49
N VAL A 279 -21.72 1.61 -29.71
CA VAL A 279 -20.39 1.18 -30.17
C VAL A 279 -19.94 -0.05 -29.38
N SER A 280 -19.68 -1.12 -30.12
CA SER A 280 -19.21 -2.41 -29.61
C SER A 280 -17.79 -2.33 -29.03
N LEU A 281 -17.57 -2.97 -27.88
CA LEU A 281 -16.24 -3.14 -27.26
C LEU A 281 -15.45 -4.28 -27.95
N PRO A 282 -14.13 -4.11 -28.20
CA PRO A 282 -13.29 -5.21 -28.65
C PRO A 282 -12.90 -6.15 -27.49
N ALA A 283 -13.01 -7.45 -27.76
CA ALA A 283 -12.50 -8.51 -26.90
C ALA A 283 -11.01 -8.77 -27.22
N SER A 284 -10.09 -8.15 -26.48
CA SER A 284 -8.74 -8.67 -26.15
C SER A 284 -7.89 -7.64 -25.39
N PRO A 285 -7.00 -8.06 -24.48
CA PRO A 285 -6.12 -7.18 -23.72
C PRO A 285 -5.02 -6.60 -24.61
N VAL A 286 -4.79 -5.29 -24.50
CA VAL A 286 -3.59 -4.63 -25.06
C VAL A 286 -2.44 -4.88 -24.07
N PRO A 287 -1.35 -5.55 -24.47
CA PRO A 287 -0.17 -5.70 -23.62
C PRO A 287 0.50 -4.34 -23.39
N TRP A 288 1.05 -4.15 -22.19
CA TRP A 288 1.91 -3.00 -21.87
C TRP A 288 3.08 -2.94 -22.86
N PRO A 289 3.50 -1.75 -23.36
CA PRO A 289 4.67 -1.66 -24.24
C PRO A 289 5.91 -2.16 -23.50
N ALA A 290 6.50 -3.23 -24.03
CA ALA A 290 7.81 -3.71 -23.60
C ALA A 290 8.82 -2.54 -23.64
N ALA A 291 9.61 -2.43 -22.57
CA ALA A 291 10.58 -1.38 -22.37
C ALA A 291 11.48 -1.18 -23.60
N ALA A 292 11.42 0.00 -24.20
CA ALA A 292 12.38 0.45 -25.20
C ALA A 292 12.59 1.97 -25.11
N ASN A 293 13.38 2.39 -24.11
CA ASN A 293 14.48 3.37 -24.24
C ASN A 293 14.96 3.80 -22.83
N PRO A 294 16.27 3.95 -22.61
CA PRO A 294 16.80 4.41 -21.32
C PRO A 294 16.52 5.91 -21.17
N VAL A 295 15.51 6.26 -20.39
CA VAL A 295 15.31 7.62 -19.91
C VAL A 295 16.29 7.84 -18.75
N LYS A 296 16.99 8.99 -18.80
CA LYS A 296 17.97 9.45 -17.81
C LYS A 296 17.48 9.22 -16.38
N GLY A 297 18.38 8.69 -15.54
CA GLY A 297 18.13 8.31 -14.15
C GLY A 297 17.33 9.35 -13.37
N HIS A 298 16.34 8.86 -12.64
CA HIS A 298 15.50 9.66 -11.77
C HIS A 298 16.36 10.16 -10.59
N PRO A 299 16.10 11.35 -10.02
CA PRO A 299 16.85 11.86 -8.86
C PRO A 299 16.74 11.01 -7.58
N LEU A 300 16.07 9.85 -7.63
CA LEU A 300 16.03 8.85 -6.57
C LEU A 300 17.01 7.67 -6.81
N ASP A 301 17.72 7.65 -7.95
CA ASP A 301 18.69 6.61 -8.32
C ASP A 301 20.15 6.99 -7.97
N THR A 302 20.37 8.02 -7.15
CA THR A 302 21.73 8.47 -6.78
C THR A 302 22.04 8.13 -5.31
N PRO A 303 23.15 7.43 -5.01
CA PRO A 303 23.54 7.12 -3.64
C PRO A 303 24.02 8.41 -2.95
N GLY A 304 23.35 8.83 -1.86
CA GLY A 304 23.83 9.97 -1.05
C GLY A 304 22.82 10.82 -0.27
N PHE A 305 21.53 10.47 -0.18
CA PHE A 305 20.57 11.25 0.62
C PHE A 305 20.51 10.76 2.09
N ASN A 306 21.60 10.95 2.82
CA ASN A 306 21.58 10.87 4.29
C ASN A 306 21.27 12.26 4.86
N ILE A 307 20.02 12.49 5.26
CA ILE A 307 19.70 13.57 6.20
C ILE A 307 19.83 12.98 7.61
N LEU A 308 21.07 12.96 8.10
CA LEU A 308 21.38 13.01 9.52
C LEU A 308 22.34 14.17 9.69
N GLU A 309 21.82 15.37 9.97
CA GLU A 309 22.44 16.32 10.89
C GLU A 309 21.65 17.64 10.98
N THR A 310 21.22 17.94 12.21
CA THR A 310 21.08 19.24 12.90
C THR A 310 19.90 19.09 13.87
N ARG A 311 20.03 19.28 15.19
CA ARG A 311 20.70 20.36 15.91
C ARG A 311 21.10 19.89 17.31
N SER A 312 22.32 20.20 17.74
CA SER A 312 22.51 20.73 19.08
C SER A 312 23.79 21.55 19.17
N ARG A 313 23.69 22.84 18.82
CA ARG A 313 24.43 23.92 19.48
C ARG A 313 23.55 25.17 19.48
N GLN A 314 23.25 25.69 20.67
CA GLN A 314 23.82 26.95 21.17
C GLN A 314 22.83 27.77 22.01
N ARG A 315 23.09 27.85 23.32
CA ARG A 315 23.20 29.09 24.13
C ARG A 315 23.67 28.68 25.54
N ASP A 316 24.90 28.90 25.99
CA ASP A 316 25.71 30.12 26.18
C ASP A 316 25.73 30.58 27.66
N LYS A 317 26.95 30.95 28.08
CA LYS A 317 27.40 31.75 29.25
C LYS A 317 27.79 31.07 30.58
N GLY A 318 29.08 31.16 30.89
CA GLY A 318 29.60 31.22 32.26
C GLY A 318 30.99 30.61 32.49
N GLN A 319 32.06 31.25 32.01
CA GLN A 319 33.43 31.10 32.57
C GLN A 319 33.55 31.93 33.87
N PRO A 320 34.58 31.77 34.76
CA PRO A 320 35.95 31.34 34.42
C PRO A 320 36.70 30.41 35.40
N ALA A 321 37.74 29.79 34.82
CA ALA A 321 39.09 29.51 35.32
C ALA A 321 39.34 28.91 36.73
N ARG A 322 40.05 27.77 36.77
CA ARG A 322 41.37 27.64 37.43
C ARG A 322 42.03 26.26 37.26
N THR A 323 43.22 26.30 36.64
CA THR A 323 44.50 25.64 37.01
C THR A 323 44.58 24.16 37.41
N ALA A 324 45.53 23.50 36.72
CA ALA A 324 46.52 22.52 37.21
C ALA A 324 46.15 21.02 37.27
N SER A 325 46.83 20.25 36.41
CA SER A 325 47.21 18.83 36.59
C SER A 325 48.19 18.66 37.77
N PRO A 326 48.80 17.49 38.03
CA PRO A 326 48.43 16.08 37.73
C PRO A 326 48.48 15.22 39.02
N LEU A 327 48.22 13.90 38.92
CA LEU A 327 48.99 12.80 39.55
C LEU A 327 48.17 11.50 39.56
N SER A 328 48.61 10.51 38.78
CA SER A 328 48.57 9.09 39.18
C SER A 328 49.63 8.85 40.28
N PRO A 329 49.88 7.65 40.84
CA PRO A 329 49.32 6.30 40.63
C PRO A 329 49.11 5.53 41.98
N VAL A 330 49.24 4.19 41.96
CA VAL A 330 49.46 3.21 43.06
C VAL A 330 48.20 2.40 43.40
N LEU A 331 48.05 1.18 42.87
CA LEU A 331 48.60 -0.12 43.35
C LEU A 331 48.02 -0.57 44.70
N ASN A 332 47.21 -1.63 44.67
CA ASN A 332 47.42 -2.92 45.36
C ASN A 332 46.09 -3.69 45.41
N THR A 333 45.97 -4.79 44.66
CA THR A 333 46.31 -6.19 45.02
C THR A 333 45.46 -6.78 46.13
N ARG A 334 44.81 -7.90 45.76
CA ARG A 334 44.58 -9.13 46.56
C ARG A 334 43.67 -8.98 47.79
N ASP A 335 42.92 -9.96 48.24
CA ASP A 335 42.69 -11.36 47.85
C ASP A 335 41.37 -11.75 48.56
N SER A 336 40.74 -12.82 48.07
CA SER A 336 40.09 -13.91 48.81
C SER A 336 39.32 -13.60 50.11
N ALA A 337 38.00 -13.82 50.17
CA ALA A 337 37.32 -15.11 50.37
C ALA A 337 36.90 -15.32 51.85
N ASP A 338 35.76 -16.00 51.97
CA ASP A 338 35.11 -16.56 53.17
C ASP A 338 34.46 -15.60 54.18
N ASP A 339 33.13 -15.47 54.08
CA ASP A 339 32.18 -16.23 54.93
C ASP A 339 30.79 -16.31 54.26
#